data_AF-A0A847A5K5-F1
#
_entry.id   AF-A0A847A5K5-F1
#
_cell.length_a   1.000
_cell.length_b   1.000
_cell.length_c   1.000
_cell.angle_alpha   90.00
_cell.angle_beta   90.00
_cell.angle_gamma   90.00
#
_symmetry.space_group_name_H-M   'P 1'
#
loop_
_entity.id
_entity.type
_entity.pdbx_description
1 polymer ?
#
loop_
_entity_poly.entity_id
_entity_poly.type
_entity_poly.pdbx_seq_one_letter_code
_entity_poly.pdbx_strand_id
1 'polypeptide(L)'
;MSMPQIDEILGPARPAVGEAAEAFQAVRWLQQVEQCATAYTAQVRAARGSLASNHAVAVDRLDGQLATVSLVAASKLAAVVSDAQQAFYAYGTQVTLIRENAAAIRARAEELVLMLQAYVRRLEDIGQQAGVSAVYSWRSPPPIALPNTGPVRWGNVGHDLTHAMNVPEQLAGQWHATAVEFHRVCDELEVLRASWQALHERRMSAERRLAAALRVPHEMSRWQFTADAGPSAGGGLALISRV
;
A
#
# COMPACT_ATOMS: atom_id res chain seq x y z
N MET A 1 24.93 -6.73 23.13
CA MET A 1 24.76 -6.25 21.75
C MET A 1 23.29 -5.89 21.53
N SER A 2 22.96 -4.70 21.00
CA SER A 2 21.56 -4.36 20.74
C SER A 2 21.08 -5.10 19.49
N MET A 3 19.96 -5.80 19.59
CA MET A 3 19.37 -6.48 18.44
C MET A 3 18.67 -5.46 17.55
N PRO A 4 18.74 -5.64 16.22
CA PRO A 4 18.04 -4.75 15.30
C PRO A 4 16.54 -4.81 15.58
N GLN A 5 15.92 -3.64 15.54
CA GLN A 5 14.46 -3.56 15.54
C GLN A 5 13.98 -3.92 14.13
N ILE A 6 12.79 -4.54 14.01
CA ILE A 6 12.21 -4.93 12.72
C ILE A 6 12.11 -3.74 11.76
N ASP A 7 11.79 -2.55 12.28
CA ASP A 7 11.71 -1.31 11.51
C ASP A 7 13.07 -0.90 10.92
N GLU A 8 14.18 -1.27 11.56
CA GLU A 8 15.53 -1.04 11.03
C GLU A 8 15.84 -1.96 9.85
N ILE A 9 15.32 -3.19 9.89
CA ILE A 9 15.54 -4.21 8.85
C ILE A 9 14.65 -3.95 7.64
N LEU A 10 13.34 -3.80 7.84
CA LEU A 10 12.38 -3.54 6.76
C LEU A 10 12.53 -2.13 6.17
N GLY A 11 13.10 -1.21 6.96
CA GLY A 11 13.34 0.18 6.56
C GLY A 11 12.11 1.07 6.69
N PRO A 12 12.18 2.33 6.22
CA PRO A 12 11.18 3.35 6.52
C PRO A 12 9.87 3.21 5.72
N ALA A 13 9.82 2.31 4.74
CA ALA A 13 8.65 2.14 3.88
C ALA A 13 7.43 1.69 4.70
N ARG A 14 6.26 2.26 4.39
CA ARG A 14 5.01 1.94 5.09
C ARG A 14 3.94 1.46 4.09
N PRO A 15 3.94 0.18 3.72
CA PRO A 15 2.97 -0.38 2.76
C PRO A 15 1.54 -0.43 3.32
N ALA A 16 1.37 -0.54 4.64
CA ALA A 16 0.08 -0.74 5.29
C ALA A 16 -0.60 0.56 5.80
N VAL A 17 -0.32 1.72 5.19
CA VAL A 17 -0.97 2.99 5.56
C VAL A 17 -2.33 3.11 4.88
N GLY A 18 -3.35 3.48 5.66
CA GLY A 18 -4.73 3.66 5.22
C GLY A 18 -5.64 2.48 5.56
N GLU A 19 -6.95 2.73 5.60
CA GLU A 19 -7.96 1.72 5.86
C GLU A 19 -8.75 1.38 4.60
N ALA A 20 -8.77 0.10 4.22
CA ALA A 20 -9.62 -0.38 3.12
C ALA A 20 -11.10 -0.08 3.40
N ALA A 21 -11.50 -0.02 4.67
CA ALA A 21 -12.85 0.33 5.10
C ALA A 21 -13.29 1.72 4.60
N GLU A 22 -12.39 2.72 4.61
CA GLU A 22 -12.69 4.07 4.09
C GLU A 22 -12.97 4.04 2.58
N ALA A 23 -12.17 3.29 1.82
CA ALA A 23 -12.40 3.12 0.38
C ALA A 23 -13.76 2.44 0.11
N PHE A 24 -14.12 1.40 0.86
CA PHE A 24 -15.43 0.74 0.70
C PHE A 24 -16.59 1.61 1.19
N GLN A 25 -16.39 2.48 2.17
CA GLN A 25 -17.39 3.48 2.55
C GLN A 25 -17.63 4.48 1.41
N ALA A 26 -16.57 4.94 0.74
CA ALA A 26 -16.69 5.79 -0.44
C ALA A 26 -17.47 5.11 -1.58
N VAL A 27 -17.26 3.81 -1.81
CA VAL A 27 -18.07 3.03 -2.78
C VAL A 27 -19.56 3.08 -2.41
N ARG A 28 -19.92 2.84 -1.15
CA ARG A 28 -21.33 2.88 -0.70
C ARG A 28 -21.96 4.25 -0.89
N TRP A 29 -21.22 5.31 -0.58
CA TRP A 29 -21.69 6.68 -0.82
C TRP A 29 -21.89 6.95 -2.32
N LEU A 30 -20.95 6.54 -3.17
CA LEU A 30 -21.07 6.68 -4.62
C LEU A 30 -22.26 5.88 -5.18
N GLN A 31 -22.58 4.71 -4.63
CA GLN A 31 -23.78 3.95 -5.00
C GLN A 31 -25.06 4.73 -4.70
N GLN A 32 -25.11 5.45 -3.59
CA GLN A 32 -26.24 6.34 -3.27
C GLN A 32 -26.35 7.48 -4.29
N VAL A 33 -25.23 8.10 -4.67
CA VAL A 33 -25.21 9.17 -5.69
C VAL A 33 -25.69 8.65 -7.05
N GLU A 34 -25.27 7.46 -7.47
CA GLU A 34 -25.73 6.82 -8.71
C GLU A 34 -27.24 6.55 -8.70
N GLN A 35 -27.76 6.05 -7.57
CA GLN A 35 -29.20 5.83 -7.38
C GLN A 35 -29.97 7.15 -7.48
N CYS A 36 -29.47 8.23 -6.87
CA CYS A 36 -30.07 9.57 -6.98
C CYS A 36 -30.06 10.08 -8.42
N ALA A 37 -28.95 9.94 -9.15
CA ALA A 37 -28.85 10.35 -10.56
C ALA A 37 -29.82 9.57 -11.47
N THR A 38 -29.97 8.27 -11.20
CA THR A 38 -30.91 7.40 -11.92
C THR A 38 -32.36 7.79 -11.63
N ALA A 39 -32.70 8.02 -10.35
CA ALA A 39 -34.03 8.49 -9.95
C ALA A 39 -34.38 9.84 -10.57
N TYR A 40 -33.43 10.79 -10.58
CA TYR A 40 -33.60 12.08 -11.24
C TYR A 40 -33.85 11.92 -12.75
N THR A 41 -33.07 11.07 -13.42
CA THR A 41 -33.27 10.75 -14.86
C THR A 41 -34.68 10.21 -15.11
N ALA A 42 -35.19 9.33 -14.25
CA ALA A 42 -36.54 8.80 -14.36
C ALA A 42 -37.61 9.88 -14.15
N GLN A 43 -37.44 10.76 -13.16
CA GLN A 43 -38.33 11.89 -12.91
C GLN A 43 -38.37 12.86 -14.09
N VAL A 44 -37.21 13.20 -14.68
CA VAL A 44 -37.14 14.05 -15.87
C VAL A 44 -37.88 13.41 -17.05
N ARG A 45 -37.70 12.09 -17.29
CA ARG A 45 -38.43 11.39 -18.35
C ARG A 45 -39.94 11.37 -18.11
N ALA A 46 -40.38 11.17 -16.87
CA ALA A 46 -41.79 11.22 -16.51
C ALA A 46 -42.38 12.62 -16.73
N ALA A 47 -41.68 13.68 -16.30
CA ALA A 47 -42.08 15.07 -16.52
C ALA A 47 -42.19 15.40 -18.01
N ARG A 48 -41.25 14.95 -18.85
CA ARG A 48 -41.33 15.08 -20.32
C ARG A 48 -42.55 14.36 -20.88
N GLY A 49 -42.86 13.16 -20.42
CA GLY A 49 -44.08 12.43 -20.81
C GLY A 49 -45.36 13.19 -20.46
N SER A 50 -45.41 13.82 -19.28
CA SER A 50 -46.53 14.68 -18.87
C SER A 50 -46.61 16.00 -19.63
N LEU A 51 -45.48 16.55 -20.09
CA LEU A 51 -45.43 17.75 -20.90
C LEU A 51 -45.86 17.48 -22.35
N ALA A 52 -45.58 16.29 -22.89
CA ALA A 52 -45.93 15.91 -24.25
C ALA A 52 -47.45 15.96 -24.55
N SER A 53 -48.31 15.94 -23.54
CA SER A 53 -49.76 16.11 -23.70
C SER A 53 -50.21 17.57 -23.82
N ASN A 54 -49.30 18.55 -23.67
CA ASN A 54 -49.58 19.98 -23.72
C ASN A 54 -48.82 20.65 -24.89
N HIS A 55 -49.54 21.17 -25.87
CA HIS A 55 -48.93 21.83 -27.04
C HIS A 55 -48.81 23.35 -26.80
N ALA A 56 -47.67 23.79 -26.27
CA ALA A 56 -47.34 25.22 -26.14
C ALA A 56 -45.84 25.47 -26.35
N VAL A 57 -45.47 26.61 -26.94
CA VAL A 57 -44.06 26.97 -27.24
C VAL A 57 -43.16 27.00 -25.99
N ALA A 58 -43.72 27.36 -24.83
CA ALA A 58 -43.00 27.29 -23.55
C ALA A 58 -42.71 25.83 -23.13
N VAL A 59 -43.60 24.90 -23.47
CA VAL A 59 -43.43 23.46 -23.22
C VAL A 59 -42.33 22.90 -24.11
N ASP A 60 -42.25 23.30 -25.38
CA ASP A 60 -41.18 22.85 -26.30
C ASP A 60 -39.79 23.30 -25.83
N ARG A 61 -39.67 24.53 -25.30
CA ARG A 61 -38.41 25.04 -24.72
C ARG A 61 -38.02 24.28 -23.46
N LEU A 62 -38.98 24.00 -22.58
CA LEU A 62 -38.75 23.19 -21.38
C LEU A 62 -38.36 21.75 -21.75
N ASP A 63 -39.02 21.15 -22.74
CA ASP A 63 -38.68 19.81 -23.25
C ASP A 63 -37.25 19.76 -23.81
N GLY A 64 -36.85 20.78 -24.58
CA GLY A 64 -35.49 20.94 -25.08
C GLY A 64 -34.45 21.04 -23.97
N GLN A 65 -34.69 21.88 -22.94
CA GLN A 65 -33.78 22.00 -21.78
C GLN A 65 -33.69 20.71 -20.97
N LEU A 66 -34.82 20.04 -20.73
CA LEU A 66 -34.86 18.75 -20.03
C LEU A 66 -34.08 17.69 -20.83
N ALA A 67 -34.26 17.63 -22.14
CA ALA A 67 -33.60 16.66 -23.02
C ALA A 67 -32.07 16.85 -23.11
N THR A 68 -31.62 18.09 -23.28
CA THR A 68 -30.22 18.37 -23.65
C THR A 68 -29.32 18.66 -22.45
N VAL A 69 -29.83 19.34 -21.43
CA VAL A 69 -29.01 19.73 -20.27
C VAL A 69 -29.17 18.69 -19.17
N SER A 70 -30.40 18.43 -18.73
CA SER A 70 -30.61 17.62 -17.51
C SER A 70 -30.36 16.13 -17.72
N LEU A 71 -30.85 15.51 -18.80
CA LEU A 71 -30.63 14.08 -19.07
C LEU A 71 -29.16 13.78 -19.40
N VAL A 72 -28.50 14.66 -20.15
CA VAL A 72 -27.07 14.50 -20.52
C VAL A 72 -26.18 14.71 -19.30
N ALA A 73 -26.47 15.69 -18.45
CA ALA A 73 -25.71 15.88 -17.21
C ALA A 73 -25.89 14.71 -16.24
N ALA A 74 -27.12 14.21 -16.07
CA ALA A 74 -27.41 13.07 -15.21
C ALA A 74 -26.75 11.78 -15.69
N SER A 75 -26.75 11.51 -17.01
CA SER A 75 -26.08 10.34 -17.57
C SER A 75 -24.56 10.42 -17.45
N LYS A 76 -23.96 11.61 -17.69
CA LYS A 76 -22.52 11.83 -17.47
C LYS A 76 -22.13 11.67 -16.00
N LEU A 77 -22.95 12.20 -15.08
CA LEU A 77 -22.74 12.02 -13.65
C LEU A 77 -22.78 10.54 -13.27
N ALA A 78 -23.79 9.79 -13.73
CA ALA A 78 -23.89 8.36 -13.47
C ALA A 78 -22.66 7.59 -13.97
N ALA A 79 -22.16 7.90 -15.17
CA ALA A 79 -20.95 7.29 -15.72
C ALA A 79 -19.71 7.59 -14.86
N VAL A 80 -19.47 8.85 -14.51
CA VAL A 80 -18.33 9.25 -13.66
C VAL A 80 -18.40 8.61 -12.27
N VAL A 81 -19.60 8.52 -11.70
CA VAL A 81 -19.82 7.86 -10.41
C VAL A 81 -19.52 6.37 -10.51
N SER A 82 -19.97 5.70 -11.59
CA SER A 82 -19.69 4.28 -11.83
C SER A 82 -18.19 4.01 -11.97
N ASP A 83 -17.47 4.83 -12.75
CA ASP A 83 -16.01 4.73 -12.91
C ASP A 83 -15.29 4.95 -11.56
N ALA A 84 -15.73 5.94 -10.78
CA ALA A 84 -15.20 6.19 -9.44
C ALA A 84 -15.45 5.01 -8.49
N GLN A 85 -16.64 4.39 -8.52
CA GLN A 85 -16.94 3.20 -7.71
C GLN A 85 -15.98 2.05 -8.04
N GLN A 86 -15.77 1.77 -9.32
CA GLN A 86 -14.85 0.73 -9.77
C GLN A 86 -13.42 1.02 -9.29
N ALA A 87 -12.99 2.28 -9.39
CA ALA A 87 -11.66 2.69 -8.94
C ALA A 87 -11.48 2.55 -7.41
N PHE A 88 -12.46 2.96 -6.61
CA PHE A 88 -12.42 2.80 -5.15
C PHE A 88 -12.47 1.33 -4.74
N TYR A 89 -13.28 0.50 -5.41
CA TYR A 89 -13.34 -0.93 -5.14
C TYR A 89 -12.01 -1.63 -5.45
N ALA A 90 -11.42 -1.32 -6.60
CA ALA A 90 -10.10 -1.83 -6.98
C ALA A 90 -9.02 -1.38 -5.98
N TYR A 91 -9.05 -0.11 -5.57
CA TYR A 91 -8.12 0.41 -4.56
C TYR A 91 -8.29 -0.30 -3.20
N GLY A 92 -9.52 -0.41 -2.69
CA GLY A 92 -9.79 -1.08 -1.41
C GLY A 92 -9.31 -2.53 -1.39
N THR A 93 -9.54 -3.27 -2.47
CA THR A 93 -9.05 -4.65 -2.64
C THR A 93 -7.52 -4.71 -2.61
N GLN A 94 -6.84 -3.79 -3.30
CA GLN A 94 -5.38 -3.72 -3.29
C GLN A 94 -4.82 -3.39 -1.91
N VAL A 95 -5.45 -2.46 -1.18
CA VAL A 95 -5.03 -2.11 0.19
C VAL A 95 -5.17 -3.31 1.13
N THR A 96 -6.25 -4.08 1.05
CA THR A 96 -6.42 -5.31 1.84
C THR A 96 -5.30 -6.31 1.57
N LEU A 97 -5.04 -6.64 0.29
CA LEU A 97 -3.98 -7.56 -0.10
C LEU A 97 -2.59 -7.07 0.34
N ILE A 98 -2.31 -5.78 0.21
CA ILE A 98 -1.05 -5.18 0.65
C ILE A 98 -0.89 -5.30 2.17
N ARG A 99 -1.96 -5.08 2.94
CA ARG A 99 -1.94 -5.19 4.41
C ARG A 99 -1.71 -6.63 4.87
N GLU A 100 -2.39 -7.60 4.26
CA GLU A 100 -2.20 -9.02 4.56
C GLU A 100 -0.76 -9.47 4.27
N ASN A 101 -0.24 -9.13 3.09
CA ASN A 101 1.15 -9.44 2.73
C ASN A 101 2.16 -8.73 3.64
N ALA A 102 1.92 -7.47 4.00
CA ALA A 102 2.76 -6.73 4.93
C ALA A 102 2.77 -7.41 6.31
N ALA A 103 1.60 -7.81 6.83
CA ALA A 103 1.52 -8.53 8.10
C ALA A 103 2.32 -9.85 8.06
N ALA A 104 2.21 -10.62 6.97
CA ALA A 104 2.97 -11.85 6.77
C ALA A 104 4.49 -11.62 6.70
N ILE A 105 4.94 -10.62 5.93
CA ILE A 105 6.38 -10.26 5.85
C ILE A 105 6.91 -9.85 7.22
N ARG A 106 6.14 -9.05 7.98
CA ARG A 106 6.54 -8.60 9.30
C ARG A 106 6.67 -9.76 10.29
N ALA A 107 5.67 -10.65 10.33
CA ALA A 107 5.71 -11.84 11.17
C ALA A 107 6.91 -12.73 10.82
N ARG A 108 7.18 -12.93 9.53
CA ARG A 108 8.35 -13.70 9.09
C ARG A 108 9.68 -13.03 9.47
N ALA A 109 9.79 -11.71 9.33
CA ALA A 109 10.98 -10.98 9.74
C ALA A 109 11.20 -11.06 11.26
N GLU A 110 10.13 -11.01 12.06
CA GLU A 110 10.16 -11.21 13.52
C GLU A 110 10.73 -12.59 13.89
N GLU A 111 10.27 -13.66 13.23
CA GLU A 111 10.82 -15.01 13.41
C GLU A 111 12.32 -15.08 13.08
N LEU A 112 12.73 -14.53 11.93
CA LEU A 112 14.12 -14.55 11.48
C LEU A 112 15.04 -13.75 12.42
N VAL A 113 14.57 -12.64 13.00
CA VAL A 113 15.32 -11.89 14.02
C VAL A 113 15.54 -12.72 15.28
N LEU A 114 14.54 -13.47 15.73
CA LEU A 114 14.69 -14.41 16.86
C LEU A 114 15.69 -15.53 16.53
N MET A 115 15.68 -16.04 15.31
CA MET A 115 16.68 -17.01 14.85
C MET A 115 18.10 -16.43 14.86
N LEU A 116 18.30 -15.22 14.33
CA LEU A 116 19.60 -14.54 14.39
C LEU A 116 20.10 -14.38 15.83
N GLN A 117 19.22 -14.02 16.77
CA GLN A 117 19.58 -13.92 18.18
C GLN A 117 20.12 -15.26 18.74
N ALA A 118 19.46 -16.37 18.40
CA ALA A 118 19.90 -17.69 18.82
C ALA A 118 21.26 -18.05 18.18
N TYR A 119 21.46 -17.73 16.90
CA TYR A 119 22.73 -17.98 16.22
C TYR A 119 23.88 -17.11 16.74
N VAL A 120 23.64 -15.83 17.06
CA VAL A 120 24.67 -14.97 17.69
C VAL A 120 25.14 -15.58 19.00
N ARG A 121 24.22 -15.96 19.90
CA ARG A 121 24.58 -16.58 21.18
C ARG A 121 25.37 -17.87 20.97
N ARG A 122 24.93 -18.72 20.05
CA ARG A 122 25.63 -19.97 19.73
C ARG A 122 27.05 -19.73 19.19
N LEU A 123 27.23 -18.72 18.34
CA LEU A 123 28.55 -18.34 17.81
C LEU A 123 29.43 -17.74 18.89
N GLU A 124 28.88 -16.93 19.80
CA GLU A 124 29.59 -16.41 20.97
C GLU A 124 30.05 -17.55 21.89
N ASP A 125 29.20 -18.55 22.14
CA ASP A 125 29.54 -19.73 22.96
C ASP A 125 30.67 -20.57 22.32
N ILE A 126 30.58 -20.85 21.01
CA ILE A 126 31.63 -21.58 20.26
C ILE A 126 32.91 -20.74 20.23
N GLY A 127 32.79 -19.43 20.00
CA GLY A 127 33.90 -18.49 19.98
C GLY A 127 34.64 -18.48 21.32
N GLN A 128 33.93 -18.36 22.44
CA GLN A 128 34.52 -18.41 23.77
C GLN A 128 35.26 -19.74 24.02
N GLN A 129 34.70 -20.87 23.62
CA GLN A 129 35.36 -22.18 23.72
C GLN A 129 36.63 -22.27 22.84
N ALA A 130 36.65 -21.60 21.69
CA ALA A 130 37.79 -21.53 20.78
C ALA A 130 38.82 -20.43 21.13
N GLY A 131 38.52 -19.59 22.13
CA GLY A 131 39.32 -18.40 22.46
C GLY A 131 39.15 -17.22 21.49
N VAL A 132 38.11 -17.21 20.67
CA VAL A 132 37.70 -16.08 19.82
C VAL A 132 36.76 -15.17 20.62
N SER A 133 37.05 -13.87 20.66
CA SER A 133 36.07 -12.87 21.08
C SER A 133 35.81 -11.91 19.93
N ALA A 134 34.59 -11.94 19.40
CA ALA A 134 34.15 -11.04 18.34
C ALA A 134 32.65 -10.77 18.50
N VAL A 135 32.24 -9.58 18.07
CA VAL A 135 30.85 -9.13 18.14
C VAL A 135 30.27 -9.16 16.73
N TYR A 136 29.26 -9.98 16.51
CA TYR A 136 28.65 -10.19 15.19
C TYR A 136 27.27 -9.57 15.12
N SER A 137 26.97 -8.83 14.05
CA SER A 137 25.64 -8.27 13.84
C SER A 137 25.07 -8.74 12.51
N TRP A 138 23.77 -8.55 12.29
CA TRP A 138 23.13 -8.90 11.03
C TRP A 138 23.76 -8.17 9.81
N ARG A 139 24.34 -6.96 10.02
CA ARG A 139 25.07 -6.21 8.97
C ARG A 139 26.54 -6.61 8.84
N SER A 140 27.07 -7.32 9.81
CA SER A 140 28.45 -7.79 9.85
C SER A 140 28.43 -9.26 10.28
N PRO A 141 28.02 -10.15 9.35
CA PRO A 141 27.86 -11.56 9.65
C PRO A 141 29.21 -12.19 10.01
N PRO A 142 29.21 -13.29 10.79
CA PRO A 142 30.43 -14.01 11.14
C PRO A 142 31.13 -14.54 9.88
N PRO A 143 32.47 -14.68 9.91
CA PRO A 143 33.17 -15.41 8.85
C PRO A 143 32.71 -16.87 8.84
N ILE A 144 32.67 -17.47 7.64
CA ILE A 144 32.25 -18.87 7.45
C ILE A 144 33.23 -19.88 8.08
N ALA A 145 34.52 -19.51 8.13
CA ALA A 145 35.54 -20.28 8.83
C ALA A 145 35.76 -19.72 10.23
N LEU A 146 36.04 -20.61 11.18
CA LEU A 146 36.43 -20.23 12.54
C LEU A 146 37.70 -19.36 12.46
N PRO A 147 37.72 -18.14 13.03
CA PRO A 147 38.91 -17.30 13.04
C PRO A 147 40.07 -18.04 13.70
N ASN A 148 41.25 -17.95 13.09
CA ASN A 148 42.43 -18.61 13.62
C ASN A 148 42.90 -17.88 14.89
N THR A 149 42.73 -18.49 16.06
CA THR A 149 43.02 -17.86 17.37
C THR A 149 44.47 -17.94 17.81
N GLY A 150 45.37 -18.35 16.91
CA GLY A 150 46.74 -18.67 17.31
C GLY A 150 46.79 -19.95 18.16
N PRO A 151 47.91 -20.23 18.85
CA PRO A 151 48.02 -21.44 19.66
C PRO A 151 47.05 -21.36 20.84
N VAL A 152 45.98 -22.17 20.76
CA VAL A 152 45.00 -22.33 21.84
C VAL A 152 45.73 -22.75 23.11
N ARG A 153 45.64 -21.94 24.16
CA ARG A 153 46.20 -22.26 25.48
C ARG A 153 45.30 -23.27 26.17
N TRP A 154 45.40 -24.54 25.77
CA TRP A 154 44.79 -25.66 26.50
C TRP A 154 45.48 -25.76 27.85
N GLY A 155 44.91 -25.14 28.89
CA GLY A 155 45.44 -25.21 30.24
C GLY A 155 45.52 -26.67 30.70
N ASN A 156 46.71 -27.11 31.15
CA ASN A 156 47.03 -28.40 31.80
C ASN A 156 45.97 -29.51 31.61
N VAL A 157 45.76 -29.96 30.37
CA VAL A 157 44.94 -31.15 30.11
C VAL A 157 45.80 -32.37 30.41
N GLY A 158 45.90 -32.70 31.69
CA GLY A 158 46.39 -33.99 32.13
C GLY A 158 45.41 -35.07 31.68
N HIS A 159 45.91 -35.99 30.84
CA HIS A 159 45.41 -37.36 30.61
C HIS A 159 44.44 -37.67 29.46
N ASP A 160 44.14 -36.77 28.51
CA ASP A 160 43.41 -37.22 27.30
C ASP A 160 43.77 -36.45 26.02
N LEU A 161 44.93 -36.80 25.44
CA LEU A 161 45.46 -36.20 24.21
C LEU A 161 44.52 -36.42 23.01
N THR A 162 43.83 -37.57 22.95
CA THR A 162 42.94 -37.91 21.83
C THR A 162 41.69 -37.04 21.86
N HIS A 163 41.10 -36.82 23.04
CA HIS A 163 40.00 -35.89 23.18
C HIS A 163 40.43 -34.45 22.87
N ALA A 164 41.59 -34.01 23.35
CA ALA A 164 42.12 -32.67 23.07
C ALA A 164 42.39 -32.40 21.57
N MET A 165 42.76 -33.42 20.79
CA MET A 165 43.02 -33.29 19.35
C MET A 165 41.74 -33.11 18.51
N ASN A 166 40.59 -33.62 18.96
CA ASN A 166 39.35 -33.58 18.18
C ASN A 166 38.47 -32.35 18.47
N VAL A 167 38.65 -31.68 19.62
CA VAL A 167 37.86 -30.49 19.98
C VAL A 167 37.96 -29.35 18.94
N PRO A 168 39.15 -28.98 18.42
CA PRO A 168 39.26 -27.90 17.42
C PRO A 168 38.44 -28.16 16.15
N GLU A 169 38.48 -29.39 15.63
CA GLU A 169 37.75 -29.78 14.44
C GLU A 169 36.22 -29.76 14.68
N GLN A 170 35.79 -30.24 15.85
CA GLN A 170 34.38 -30.20 16.25
C GLN A 170 33.87 -28.75 16.37
N LEU A 171 34.63 -27.85 17.00
CA LEU A 171 34.28 -26.44 17.12
C LEU A 171 34.26 -25.75 15.76
N ALA A 172 35.22 -26.04 14.88
CA ALA A 172 35.23 -25.51 13.52
C ALA A 172 34.01 -25.97 12.71
N GLY A 173 33.61 -27.24 12.82
CA GLY A 173 32.40 -27.76 12.18
C GLY A 173 31.11 -27.10 12.70
N GLN A 174 30.98 -26.94 14.02
CA GLN A 174 29.83 -26.25 14.63
C GLN A 174 29.77 -24.78 14.26
N TRP A 175 30.92 -24.11 14.24
CA TRP A 175 31.05 -22.73 13.79
C TRP A 175 30.56 -22.59 12.36
N HIS A 176 31.12 -23.40 11.45
CA HIS A 176 30.79 -23.36 10.04
C HIS A 176 29.30 -23.54 9.80
N ALA A 177 28.70 -24.59 10.38
CA ALA A 177 27.28 -24.87 10.25
C ALA A 177 26.42 -23.70 10.76
N THR A 178 26.78 -23.12 11.91
CA THR A 178 26.03 -22.00 12.50
C THR A 178 26.19 -20.71 11.68
N ALA A 179 27.40 -20.44 11.17
CA ALA A 179 27.66 -19.30 10.31
C ALA A 179 26.88 -19.40 8.99
N VAL A 180 26.84 -20.58 8.35
CA VAL A 180 26.05 -20.79 7.13
C VAL A 180 24.56 -20.49 7.35
N GLU A 181 23.97 -21.00 8.44
CA GLU A 181 22.56 -20.69 8.76
C GLU A 181 22.35 -19.22 9.07
N PHE A 182 23.30 -18.56 9.74
CA PHE A 182 23.25 -17.12 9.98
C PHE A 182 23.20 -16.33 8.68
N HIS A 183 24.09 -16.64 7.72
CA HIS A 183 24.12 -16.01 6.40
C HIS A 183 22.81 -16.25 5.64
N ARG A 184 22.30 -17.48 5.64
CA ARG A 184 21.01 -17.81 5.02
C ARG A 184 19.86 -16.96 5.56
N VAL A 185 19.81 -16.76 6.88
CA VAL A 185 18.79 -15.91 7.49
C VAL A 185 18.97 -14.43 7.10
N CYS A 186 20.21 -13.95 7.00
CA CYS A 186 20.47 -12.58 6.52
C CYS A 186 20.00 -12.39 5.06
N ASP A 187 20.27 -13.35 4.19
CA ASP A 187 19.79 -13.33 2.80
C ASP A 187 18.26 -13.32 2.73
N GLU A 188 17.59 -14.13 3.55
CA GLU A 188 16.13 -14.17 3.63
C GLU A 188 15.55 -12.82 4.10
N LEU A 189 16.18 -12.17 5.09
CA LEU A 189 15.78 -10.84 5.55
C LEU A 189 15.93 -9.77 4.45
N GLU A 190 16.97 -9.83 3.61
CA GLU A 190 17.13 -8.91 2.48
C GLU A 190 16.04 -9.14 1.40
N VAL A 191 15.66 -10.40 1.15
CA VAL A 191 14.52 -10.72 0.27
C VAL A 191 13.20 -10.15 0.81
N LEU A 192 12.96 -10.28 2.12
CA LEU A 192 11.78 -9.71 2.78
C LEU A 192 11.79 -8.18 2.72
N ARG A 193 12.94 -7.55 2.92
CA ARG A 193 13.12 -6.10 2.80
C ARG A 193 12.80 -5.59 1.40
N ALA A 194 13.30 -6.27 0.36
CA ALA A 194 12.97 -5.93 -1.03
C ALA A 194 11.47 -6.11 -1.30
N SER A 195 10.87 -7.18 -0.80
CA SER A 195 9.42 -7.45 -0.92
C SER A 195 8.58 -6.38 -0.21
N TRP A 196 9.02 -5.92 0.96
CA TRP A 196 8.39 -4.84 1.72
C TRP A 196 8.38 -3.51 0.94
N GLN A 197 9.51 -3.18 0.31
CA GLN A 197 9.61 -2.00 -0.57
C GLN A 197 8.68 -2.13 -1.78
N ALA A 198 8.63 -3.30 -2.43
CA ALA A 198 7.74 -3.55 -3.54
C ALA A 198 6.25 -3.39 -3.16
N LEU A 199 5.85 -3.79 -1.94
CA LEU A 199 4.50 -3.52 -1.44
C LEU A 199 4.20 -2.02 -1.31
N HIS A 200 5.18 -1.23 -0.86
CA HIS A 200 5.03 0.22 -0.77
C HIS A 200 4.88 0.87 -2.15
N GLU A 201 5.66 0.44 -3.13
CA GLU A 201 5.53 0.92 -4.52
C GLU A 201 4.18 0.55 -5.14
N ARG A 202 3.70 -0.68 -4.89
CA ARG A 202 2.37 -1.14 -5.32
C ARG A 202 1.27 -0.25 -4.74
N ARG A 203 1.36 0.09 -3.46
CA ARG A 203 0.44 1.04 -2.79
C ARG A 203 0.45 2.40 -3.49
N MET A 204 1.64 3.00 -3.67
CA MET A 204 1.80 4.29 -4.35
C MET A 204 1.24 4.27 -5.78
N SER A 205 1.34 3.13 -6.48
CA SER A 205 0.77 2.95 -7.81
C SER A 205 -0.76 2.87 -7.78
N ALA A 206 -1.33 2.13 -6.81
CA ALA A 206 -2.77 2.06 -6.61
C ALA A 206 -3.36 3.43 -6.28
N GLU A 207 -2.71 4.23 -5.43
CA GLU A 207 -3.12 5.60 -5.11
C GLU A 207 -3.11 6.51 -6.35
N ARG A 208 -2.06 6.42 -7.18
CA ARG A 208 -1.98 7.19 -8.43
C ARG A 208 -3.10 6.82 -9.40
N ARG A 209 -3.44 5.53 -9.53
CA ARG A 209 -4.56 5.08 -10.38
C ARG A 209 -5.90 5.58 -9.86
N LEU A 210 -6.13 5.51 -8.55
CA LEU A 210 -7.33 6.07 -7.92
C LEU A 210 -7.42 7.58 -8.19
N ALA A 211 -6.35 8.33 -7.91
CA ALA A 211 -6.32 9.77 -8.15
C ALA A 211 -6.55 10.13 -9.63
N ALA A 212 -6.03 9.34 -10.57
CA ALA A 212 -6.28 9.52 -11.99
C ALA A 212 -7.74 9.26 -12.37
N ALA A 213 -8.35 8.21 -11.82
CA ALA A 213 -9.77 7.89 -12.07
C ALA A 213 -10.73 8.93 -11.47
N LEU A 214 -10.34 9.59 -10.39
CA LEU A 214 -11.13 10.66 -9.76
C LEU A 214 -10.96 12.03 -10.44
N ARG A 215 -10.12 12.15 -11.47
CA ARG A 215 -10.02 13.41 -12.22
C ARG A 215 -11.29 13.61 -13.03
N VAL A 216 -12.11 14.55 -12.56
CA VAL A 216 -13.29 15.01 -13.29
C VAL A 216 -12.84 15.59 -14.64
N PRO A 217 -13.41 15.14 -15.78
CA PRO A 217 -13.10 15.71 -17.07
C PRO A 217 -13.32 17.22 -17.07
N HIS A 218 -12.38 18.01 -17.61
CA HIS A 218 -12.49 19.47 -17.74
C HIS A 218 -13.77 19.92 -18.46
N GLU A 219 -14.40 19.03 -19.22
CA GLU A 219 -15.69 19.29 -19.84
C GLU A 219 -16.84 19.42 -18.83
N MET A 220 -16.78 18.72 -17.69
CA MET A 220 -17.79 18.85 -16.61
C MET A 220 -17.62 20.14 -15.81
N SER A 221 -16.40 20.69 -15.69
CA SER A 221 -16.19 21.98 -15.00
C SER A 221 -16.69 23.18 -15.80
N ARG A 222 -16.95 23.04 -17.11
CA ARG A 222 -17.64 24.06 -17.92
C ARG A 222 -19.15 24.09 -17.73
N TRP A 223 -19.75 23.05 -17.15
CA TRP A 223 -21.17 23.06 -16.74
C TRP A 223 -21.34 23.72 -15.37
N GLN A 224 -20.57 24.76 -15.07
CA GLN A 224 -20.89 25.68 -13.99
C GLN A 224 -22.28 26.22 -14.28
N PHE A 225 -23.25 25.76 -13.49
CA PHE A 225 -24.60 26.28 -13.46
C PHE A 225 -24.50 27.81 -13.40
N THR A 226 -24.81 28.49 -14.51
CA THR A 226 -25.22 29.89 -14.48
C THR A 226 -26.58 29.94 -13.78
N ALA A 227 -26.58 29.72 -12.47
CA ALA A 227 -27.76 29.85 -11.62
C ALA A 227 -28.13 31.34 -11.41
N ASP A 228 -27.27 32.27 -11.82
CA ASP A 228 -27.47 33.72 -11.64
C ASP A 228 -28.32 34.40 -12.72
N ALA A 229 -28.86 33.67 -13.70
CA ALA A 229 -29.87 34.23 -14.61
C ALA A 229 -31.29 33.99 -14.07
N GLY A 230 -31.56 34.45 -12.85
CA GLY A 230 -32.94 34.65 -12.41
C GLY A 230 -33.61 35.69 -13.33
N PRO A 231 -34.88 35.50 -13.74
CA PRO A 231 -35.60 36.55 -14.44
C PRO A 231 -35.78 37.71 -13.47
N SER A 232 -34.98 38.76 -13.61
CA SER A 232 -35.30 40.06 -13.04
C SER A 232 -36.59 40.53 -13.73
N ALA A 233 -37.71 40.32 -13.04
CA ALA A 233 -38.93 41.04 -13.31
C ALA A 233 -38.64 42.52 -12.99
N GLY A 234 -38.24 43.30 -14.00
CA GLY A 234 -38.03 44.73 -13.85
C GLY A 234 -37.15 45.28 -14.97
N GLY A 235 -37.77 46.03 -15.88
CA GLY A 235 -37.17 46.46 -17.14
C GLY A 235 -35.94 47.36 -17.02
N GLY A 236 -35.18 47.38 -18.11
CA GLY A 236 -34.04 48.27 -18.29
C GLY A 236 -33.21 47.82 -19.49
N LEU A 237 -33.53 48.38 -20.66
CA LEU A 237 -32.62 48.39 -21.81
C LEU A 237 -31.25 48.90 -21.36
N ALA A 238 -30.25 48.03 -21.38
CA ALA A 238 -28.86 48.43 -21.45
C ALA A 238 -28.16 47.59 -22.51
N LEU A 239 -28.20 48.12 -23.74
CA LEU A 239 -27.13 47.91 -24.72
C LEU A 239 -25.80 48.25 -24.03
N ILE A 240 -24.89 47.29 -23.92
CA ILE A 240 -23.46 47.61 -23.91
C ILE A 240 -22.78 46.75 -24.96
N SER A 241 -22.28 47.45 -25.97
CA SER A 241 -21.42 46.96 -27.04
C SER A 241 -19.95 47.03 -26.58
N ARG A 242 -19.18 46.00 -26.96
CA ARG A 242 -17.70 45.96 -27.16
C ARG A 242 -16.84 46.10 -25.89
N VAL A 243 -15.68 45.43 -25.76
CA VAL A 243 -14.69 44.88 -26.71
C VAL A 243 -14.33 43.44 -26.35
#